data_AF-X1EC72-F1
#
_entry.id   AF-X1EC72-F1
#
_cell.length_a   1.000
_cell.length_b   1.000
_cell.length_c   1.000
_cell.angle_alpha   90.00
_cell.angle_beta   90.00
_cell.angle_gamma   90.00
#
_symmetry.space_group_name_H-M   'P 1'
#
loop_
_entity.id
_entity.type
_entity.pdbx_description
1 polymer ?
#
loop_
_entity_poly.entity_id
_entity_poly.type
_entity_poly.pdbx_seq_one_letter_code
_entity_poly.pdbx_strand_id
1 'polypeptide(L)'
;PRLSYTVYILSEPELVKNIKDLDPKKYGIIIKTVPITHPSVAKGGDERKFIDYPNSTDVVFNGHLPLKSGLLLPDLEGIETIEKQISITCQKGGIEPTEEKILIYRFTAEKYQ
;
A
#
# COMPACT_ATOMS: atom_id res chain seq x y z
N PRO A 1 -26.61 2.66 -28.63
CA PRO A 1 -26.09 2.84 -27.25
C PRO A 1 -25.23 4.11 -27.15
N ARG A 2 -25.45 4.96 -26.14
CA ARG A 2 -24.55 6.07 -25.81
C ARG A 2 -23.68 5.67 -24.62
N LEU A 3 -22.36 5.77 -24.78
CA LEU A 3 -21.40 5.52 -23.71
C LEU A 3 -21.29 6.79 -22.84
N SER A 4 -21.35 6.64 -21.53
CA SER A 4 -21.00 7.68 -20.56
C SER A 4 -19.65 7.34 -19.95
N TYR A 5 -18.77 8.32 -19.81
CA TYR A 5 -17.44 8.12 -19.24
C TYR A 5 -17.22 9.06 -18.06
N THR A 6 -16.22 8.74 -17.25
CA THR A 6 -15.76 9.61 -16.17
C THR A 6 -14.25 9.48 -16.15
N VAL A 7 -13.56 10.60 -16.24
CA VAL A 7 -12.10 10.68 -16.23
C VAL A 7 -11.66 11.28 -14.90
N TYR A 8 -10.67 10.67 -14.27
CA TYR A 8 -9.98 11.23 -13.11
C TYR A 8 -8.57 11.63 -13.52
N ILE A 9 -8.24 12.91 -13.37
CA ILE A 9 -6.88 13.43 -13.55
C ILE A 9 -6.21 13.43 -12.18
N LEU A 10 -5.10 12.70 -12.03
CA LEU A 10 -4.41 12.53 -10.75
C LEU A 10 -3.18 13.43 -10.68
N SER A 11 -2.94 14.04 -9.52
CA SER A 11 -1.68 14.72 -9.25
C SER A 11 -0.53 13.72 -9.10
N GLU A 12 0.72 14.21 -9.19
CA GLU A 12 1.87 13.41 -8.78
C GLU A 12 1.73 13.01 -7.29
N PRO A 13 2.02 11.74 -6.94
CA PRO A 13 1.94 11.31 -5.54
C PRO A 13 3.05 11.89 -4.67
N GLU A 14 2.67 12.42 -3.50
CA GLU A 14 3.59 12.96 -2.50
C GLU A 14 3.73 12.01 -1.31
N LEU A 15 4.94 11.84 -0.77
CA LEU A 15 5.16 11.03 0.43
C LEU A 15 4.50 11.67 1.66
N VAL A 16 3.73 10.90 2.41
CA VAL A 16 3.08 11.32 3.66
C VAL A 16 4.08 11.23 4.81
N LYS A 17 4.40 12.38 5.43
CA LYS A 17 5.29 12.44 6.61
C LYS A 17 4.55 12.20 7.92
N ASN A 18 3.29 12.61 7.99
CA ASN A 18 2.43 12.46 9.16
C ASN A 18 1.03 12.05 8.71
N ILE A 19 0.56 10.93 9.25
CA ILE A 19 -0.74 10.33 8.89
C ILE A 19 -1.90 11.26 9.26
N LYS A 20 -1.75 12.10 10.30
CA LYS A 20 -2.77 13.05 10.73
C LYS A 20 -3.06 14.16 9.71
N ASP A 21 -2.19 14.33 8.71
CA ASP A 21 -2.35 15.32 7.64
C ASP A 21 -3.18 14.78 6.45
N LEU A 22 -3.65 13.53 6.54
CA LEU A 22 -4.53 12.92 5.56
C LEU A 22 -5.99 13.31 5.81
N ASP A 23 -6.74 13.41 4.73
CA ASP A 23 -8.17 13.62 4.72
C ASP A 23 -8.74 12.70 3.62
N PRO A 24 -9.53 11.66 3.98
CA PRO A 24 -10.08 10.72 3.01
C PRO A 24 -10.97 11.36 1.93
N LYS A 25 -11.55 12.53 2.21
CA LYS A 25 -12.38 13.27 1.27
C LYS A 25 -11.54 14.06 0.26
N LYS A 26 -10.34 14.47 0.65
CA LYS A 26 -9.46 15.29 -0.19
C LYS A 26 -8.42 14.47 -0.95
N TYR A 27 -7.82 13.48 -0.31
CA TYR A 27 -6.66 12.77 -0.83
C TYR A 27 -6.97 11.30 -1.09
N GLY A 28 -6.57 10.84 -2.28
CA GLY A 28 -6.34 9.42 -2.53
C GLY A 28 -5.01 9.02 -1.91
N ILE A 29 -4.87 7.72 -1.61
CA ILE A 29 -3.64 7.19 -1.03
C ILE A 29 -3.11 5.99 -1.81
N ILE A 30 -1.78 5.86 -1.81
CA ILE A 30 -1.04 4.71 -2.32
C ILE A 30 -0.21 4.16 -1.17
N ILE A 31 -0.36 2.89 -0.85
CA ILE A 31 0.45 2.20 0.15
C ILE A 31 1.37 1.24 -0.59
N LYS A 32 2.67 1.29 -0.32
CA LYS A 32 3.67 0.37 -0.87
C LYS A 32 4.43 -0.30 0.25
N THR A 33 4.71 -1.60 0.12
CA THR A 33 5.67 -2.26 1.00
C THR A 33 7.09 -1.91 0.58
N VAL A 34 8.02 -1.93 1.53
CA VAL A 34 9.45 -1.94 1.21
C VAL A 34 9.92 -3.39 1.08
N PRO A 35 10.92 -3.69 0.22
CA PRO A 35 11.44 -5.05 0.12
C PRO A 35 11.96 -5.48 1.49
N ILE A 36 11.39 -6.55 2.04
CA ILE A 36 12.02 -7.26 3.15
C ILE A 36 13.07 -8.14 2.50
N THR A 37 14.34 -7.76 2.63
CA THR A 37 15.45 -8.65 2.26
C THR A 37 15.42 -9.80 3.24
N HIS A 38 15.12 -11.01 2.76
CA HIS A 38 15.53 -12.21 3.50
C HIS A 38 17.06 -12.20 3.51
N PRO A 39 17.73 -12.19 4.68
CA PRO A 39 19.17 -12.38 4.73
C PRO A 39 19.47 -13.84 4.44
N SER A 40 19.39 -14.24 3.18
CA SER A 40 19.89 -15.53 2.74
C SER A 40 21.41 -15.38 2.55
N VAL A 41 22.15 -16.03 3.45
CA VAL A 41 23.62 -16.18 3.56
C VAL A 41 24.32 -15.23 4.53
N ALA A 42 24.10 -15.45 5.83
CA ALA A 42 25.20 -15.37 6.80
C ALA A 42 25.88 -16.74 6.85
N LYS A 43 27.03 -16.89 6.16
CA LYS A 43 27.94 -18.00 6.44
C LYS A 43 28.50 -17.78 7.85
N GLY A 44 28.02 -18.57 8.81
CA GLY A 44 28.64 -18.73 10.12
C GLY A 44 27.89 -18.07 11.27
N GLY A 45 27.23 -18.90 12.07
CA GLY A 45 27.40 -18.86 13.54
C GLY A 45 26.68 -17.79 14.36
N ASP A 46 25.60 -17.17 13.89
CA ASP A 46 24.71 -16.38 14.76
C ASP A 46 23.24 -16.49 14.30
N GLU A 47 22.42 -17.17 15.10
CA GLU A 47 21.03 -17.54 14.83
C GLU A 47 20.08 -16.34 14.99
N ARG A 48 20.09 -15.38 14.07
CA ARG A 48 19.01 -14.40 13.98
C ARG A 48 17.83 -14.96 13.17
N LYS A 49 16.97 -15.65 13.90
CA LYS A 49 15.51 -15.83 13.75
C LYS A 49 14.98 -15.64 12.32
N PHE A 50 14.85 -16.77 11.62
CA PHE A 50 14.00 -16.90 10.45
C PHE A 50 12.56 -16.56 10.84
N ILE A 51 12.05 -15.42 10.38
CA ILE A 51 10.60 -15.27 10.18
C ILE A 51 10.30 -15.96 8.86
N ASP A 52 10.22 -17.29 8.90
CA ASP A 52 9.46 -18.04 7.92
C ASP A 52 8.02 -17.56 8.07
N TYR A 53 7.49 -16.82 7.09
CA TYR A 53 6.07 -16.49 7.02
C TYR A 53 5.32 -17.81 6.84
N PRO A 54 4.69 -18.39 7.88
CA PRO A 54 4.23 -19.77 7.80
C PRO A 54 2.96 -19.92 6.95
N ASN A 55 2.38 -18.82 6.48
CA ASN A 55 1.08 -18.79 5.78
C ASN A 55 1.05 -17.93 4.51
N SER A 56 2.18 -17.41 4.02
CA SER A 56 2.12 -16.63 2.77
C SER A 56 2.18 -17.56 1.56
N THR A 57 1.11 -17.60 0.77
CA THR A 57 1.10 -18.21 -0.57
C THR A 57 1.94 -17.44 -1.58
N ASP A 58 2.60 -16.35 -1.17
CA ASP A 58 3.40 -15.51 -2.05
C ASP A 58 4.60 -16.30 -2.59
N VAL A 59 4.63 -16.47 -3.91
CA VAL A 59 5.78 -17.03 -4.62
C VAL A 59 6.99 -16.09 -4.46
N VAL A 60 8.04 -16.61 -3.82
CA VAL A 60 9.31 -15.91 -3.64
C VAL A 60 10.12 -16.01 -4.93
N PHE A 61 10.51 -14.86 -5.50
CA PHE A 61 11.39 -14.80 -6.67
C PHE A 61 12.80 -14.45 -6.23
N ASN A 62 13.76 -15.33 -6.48
CA ASN A 62 15.18 -15.10 -6.16
C ASN A 62 15.46 -14.80 -4.67
N GLY A 63 14.65 -15.34 -3.75
CA GLY A 63 14.76 -15.05 -2.32
C GLY A 63 14.18 -13.68 -1.90
N HIS A 64 13.47 -12.99 -2.80
CA HIS A 64 12.78 -11.73 -2.51
C HIS A 64 11.27 -11.90 -2.56
N LEU A 65 10.58 -11.33 -1.57
CA LEU A 65 9.14 -11.18 -1.59
C LEU A 65 8.76 -10.11 -2.64
N PRO A 66 7.72 -10.34 -3.47
CA PRO A 66 7.26 -9.32 -4.41
C PRO A 66 6.81 -8.06 -3.67
N LEU A 67 7.11 -6.89 -4.27
CA LEU A 67 6.62 -5.61 -3.78
C LEU A 67 5.10 -5.57 -3.87
N LYS A 68 4.44 -5.22 -2.77
CA LYS A 68 2.99 -5.08 -2.69
C LYS A 68 2.61 -3.61 -2.74
N SER A 69 1.50 -3.32 -3.40
CA SER A 69 0.95 -1.98 -3.45
C SER A 69 -0.57 -1.97 -3.47
N GLY A 70 -1.17 -1.06 -2.70
CA GLY A 70 -2.60 -0.77 -2.74
C GLY A 70 -2.84 0.69 -3.10
N LEU A 71 -3.98 0.98 -3.72
CA LEU A 71 -4.41 2.34 -4.07
C LEU A 71 -5.90 2.53 -3.75
N LEU A 72 -6.23 3.74 -3.31
CA LEU A 72 -7.61 4.18 -3.12
C LEU A 72 -7.78 5.63 -3.59
N LEU A 73 -8.86 5.90 -4.33
CA LEU A 73 -9.22 7.25 -4.75
C LEU A 73 -9.74 8.08 -3.56
N PRO A 74 -9.67 9.43 -3.64
CA PRO A 74 -10.35 10.30 -2.68
C PRO A 74 -11.88 10.18 -2.77
N ASP A 75 -12.56 10.64 -1.72
CA ASP A 75 -14.01 10.86 -1.67
C ASP A 75 -14.86 9.63 -2.03
N LEU A 76 -14.44 8.46 -1.54
CA LEU A 76 -15.24 7.25 -1.69
C LEU A 76 -16.33 7.16 -0.61
N GLU A 77 -17.50 6.68 -1.02
CA GLU A 77 -18.63 6.45 -0.14
C GLU A 77 -18.27 5.47 0.99
N GLY A 78 -18.66 5.80 2.22
CA GLY A 78 -18.42 4.97 3.39
C GLY A 78 -16.97 5.00 3.93
N ILE A 79 -16.07 5.82 3.38
CA ILE A 79 -14.70 5.99 3.89
C ILE A 79 -14.55 7.39 4.50
N GLU A 80 -14.79 7.47 5.80
CA GLU A 80 -14.83 8.75 6.54
C GLU A 80 -13.61 8.94 7.47
N THR A 81 -12.86 7.87 7.75
CA THR A 81 -11.70 7.93 8.67
C THR A 81 -10.41 7.53 7.97
N ILE A 82 -9.30 8.10 8.42
CA ILE A 82 -7.96 7.85 7.90
C ILE A 82 -7.59 6.37 8.12
N GLU A 83 -7.92 5.83 9.29
CA GLU A 83 -7.64 4.44 9.66
C GLU A 83 -8.37 3.46 8.73
N LYS A 84 -9.63 3.76 8.41
CA LYS A 84 -10.42 2.94 7.48
C LYS A 84 -9.87 3.04 6.06
N GLN A 85 -9.47 4.24 5.63
CA GLN A 85 -8.84 4.44 4.33
C GLN A 85 -7.56 3.62 4.18
N ILE A 86 -6.69 3.66 5.20
CA ILE A 86 -5.44 2.88 5.23
C ILE A 86 -5.73 1.39 5.24
N SER A 87 -6.62 0.92 6.12
CA SER A 87 -7.00 -0.49 6.24
C SER A 87 -7.51 -1.08 4.92
N ILE A 88 -8.45 -0.39 4.26
CA ILE A 88 -8.99 -0.83 2.96
C ILE A 88 -7.92 -0.82 1.88
N THR A 89 -7.02 0.17 1.88
CA THR A 89 -5.94 0.27 0.90
C THR A 89 -4.94 -0.88 1.07
N CYS A 90 -4.59 -1.21 2.30
CA CYS A 90 -3.76 -2.38 2.61
C CYS A 90 -4.42 -3.68 2.14
N GLN A 91 -5.71 -3.88 2.45
CA GLN A 91 -6.47 -5.05 2.00
C GLN A 91 -6.51 -5.19 0.47
N LYS A 92 -6.71 -4.07 -0.25
CA LYS A 92 -6.65 -4.05 -1.72
C LYS A 92 -5.27 -4.40 -2.28
N GLY A 93 -4.21 -4.10 -1.54
CA GLY A 93 -2.84 -4.41 -1.91
C GLY A 93 -2.31 -5.76 -1.38
N GLY A 94 -3.11 -6.51 -0.61
CA GLY A 94 -2.65 -7.72 0.09
C GLY A 94 -1.56 -7.46 1.14
N ILE A 95 -1.54 -6.24 1.70
CA ILE A 95 -0.53 -5.74 2.63
C ILE A 95 -0.99 -6.01 4.06
N GLU A 96 -0.13 -6.60 4.89
CA GLU A 96 -0.39 -6.79 6.32
C GLU A 96 0.40 -5.73 7.13
N PRO A 97 -0.23 -4.61 7.53
CA PRO A 97 0.49 -3.48 8.13
C PRO A 97 1.11 -3.76 9.51
N THR A 98 0.76 -4.88 10.16
CA THR A 98 1.42 -5.30 11.42
C THR A 98 2.75 -6.01 11.18
N GLU A 99 2.91 -6.68 10.04
CA GLU A 99 4.10 -7.47 9.71
C GLU A 99 5.00 -6.79 8.68
N GLU A 100 4.42 -5.95 7.83
CA GLU A 100 5.10 -5.32 6.69
C GLU A 100 5.35 -3.83 6.95
N LYS A 101 6.58 -3.39 6.64
CA LYS A 101 6.90 -1.95 6.63
C LYS A 101 6.28 -1.30 5.41
N ILE A 102 5.52 -0.22 5.64
CA ILE A 102 4.79 0.49 4.60
C ILE A 102 5.27 1.92 4.40
N LEU A 103 5.15 2.40 3.15
CA LEU A 103 5.24 3.80 2.77
C LEU A 103 3.87 4.24 2.27
N ILE A 104 3.41 5.41 2.71
CA ILE A 104 2.13 5.99 2.30
C ILE A 104 2.40 7.23 1.46
N TYR A 105 1.80 7.29 0.28
CA TYR A 105 1.78 8.45 -0.60
C TYR A 105 0.36 8.97 -0.71
N ARG A 106 0.19 10.27 -0.92
CA ARG A 106 -1.10 10.92 -1.18
C ARG A 106 -1.11 11.59 -2.53
N PHE A 107 -2.28 11.69 -3.14
CA PHE A 107 -2.51 12.44 -4.38
C PHE A 107 -3.92 13.04 -4.37
N THR A 108 -4.16 14.06 -5.19
CA THR A 108 -5.50 14.59 -5.45
C THR A 108 -6.03 14.05 -6.78
N ALA A 109 -7.36 13.98 -6.90
CA ALA A 109 -8.02 13.56 -8.14
C ALA A 109 -9.06 14.61 -8.55
N GLU A 110 -9.00 15.06 -9.80
CA GLU A 110 -10.00 15.93 -10.41
C GLU A 110 -10.90 15.12 -11.33
N LYS A 111 -12.21 15.17 -11.09
CA LYS A 111 -13.21 14.37 -11.79
C LYS A 111 -13.82 15.17 -12.95
N TYR A 112 -13.87 14.54 -14.12
CA TYR A 112 -14.53 15.02 -15.34
C TYR A 112 -15.54 13.96 -15.82
N GLN A 113 -16.69 14.38 -16.33
CA GLN A 113 -17.73 13.49 -16.88
C GLN A 113 -18.09 13.87 -18.30
#